data_AF-A0A3D1PLX9-F1
#
_entry.id   AF-A0A3D1PLX9-F1
#
_cell.length_a   1.000
_cell.length_b   1.000
_cell.length_c   1.000
_cell.angle_alpha   90.00
_cell.angle_beta   90.00
_cell.angle_gamma   90.00
#
_symmetry.space_group_name_H-M   'P 1'
#
loop_
_entity.id
_entity.type
_entity.pdbx_description
1 polymer ?
#
loop_
_entity_poly.entity_id
_entity_poly.type
_entity_poly.pdbx_seq_one_letter_code
_entity_poly.pdbx_strand_id
1 'polypeptide(L)'
;MKLEQNEKPLLFSETIIPDIFFSEHLSELPGDYLKIYLYMIFLSKYGKDIKLTDLSKKLNIPLKTINDGMKFLEEHHLITKKTTGYIIIDLQEATLHNLYTPNLTMSKEKIEQTSKNKSKSKAIEHINNTYFQGIMGPSWYNDIDIWFRKYCFDEQVMIALFDYCYKRSALHRNYVQTVAEAWASNKVKTWNDLDTYYQQQESLNKIKKSIAKKLGKYNGLTQYEEAYIENWILNFGYDMNIIEIALKRTTFKQNPTFEYINNIITDWHDRNLKTPSEITAFIEQRKKQDKDTKVLKTTVNKANYEQRKYSNLDFLYANNIEKKGN
;
A
#
# COMPACT_ATOMS: atom_id res chain seq x y z
N MET A 1 -52.57 -35.82 -0.39
CA MET A 1 -53.17 -34.67 -1.11
C MET A 1 -52.03 -33.89 -1.72
N LYS A 2 -52.02 -33.70 -3.05
CA LYS A 2 -51.00 -32.90 -3.73
C LYS A 2 -51.49 -31.46 -3.74
N LEU A 3 -50.77 -30.57 -3.08
CA LEU A 3 -51.06 -29.14 -3.05
C LEU A 3 -50.25 -28.50 -4.17
N GLU A 4 -50.89 -27.76 -5.05
CA GLU A 4 -50.23 -27.01 -6.12
C GLU A 4 -50.55 -25.52 -5.92
N GLN A 5 -49.53 -24.69 -6.07
CA GLN A 5 -49.64 -23.24 -5.96
C GLN A 5 -49.61 -22.67 -7.39
N ASN A 6 -50.46 -21.68 -7.69
CA ASN A 6 -50.46 -21.06 -9.01
C ASN A 6 -49.10 -20.43 -9.30
N GLU A 7 -48.42 -20.89 -10.36
CA GLU A 7 -47.24 -20.21 -10.87
C GLU A 7 -47.63 -18.83 -11.40
N LYS A 8 -47.03 -17.77 -10.83
CA LYS A 8 -47.23 -16.42 -11.35
C LYS A 8 -46.71 -16.37 -12.81
N PRO A 9 -47.49 -15.84 -13.77
CA PRO A 9 -47.00 -15.60 -15.13
C PRO A 9 -45.71 -14.78 -15.09
N LEU A 10 -44.82 -15.00 -16.07
CA LEU A 10 -43.54 -14.28 -16.17
C LEU A 10 -43.70 -12.76 -16.05
N LEU A 11 -44.80 -12.21 -16.58
CA LEU A 11 -45.15 -10.79 -16.53
C LEU A 11 -45.28 -10.23 -15.10
N PHE A 12 -45.70 -11.06 -14.15
CA PHE A 12 -45.94 -10.67 -12.74
C PHE A 12 -44.91 -11.29 -11.79
N SER A 13 -43.81 -11.81 -12.35
CA SER A 13 -42.76 -12.52 -11.63
C SER A 13 -41.58 -11.58 -11.38
N GLU A 14 -41.05 -11.61 -10.16
CA GLU A 14 -39.90 -10.80 -9.73
C GLU A 14 -38.69 -11.67 -9.37
N THR A 15 -37.49 -11.17 -9.62
CA THR A 15 -36.25 -11.82 -9.16
C THR A 15 -35.78 -11.11 -7.90
N ILE A 16 -35.91 -11.76 -6.75
CA ILE A 16 -35.51 -11.20 -5.45
C ILE A 16 -34.03 -11.45 -5.25
N ILE A 17 -33.31 -10.43 -4.80
CA ILE A 17 -31.89 -10.50 -4.46
C ILE A 17 -31.75 -10.00 -3.02
N PRO A 18 -31.15 -10.78 -2.12
CA PRO A 18 -30.95 -10.38 -0.74
C PRO A 18 -30.13 -9.09 -0.60
N ASP A 19 -30.50 -8.20 0.33
CA ASP A 19 -29.78 -6.94 0.59
C ASP A 19 -28.30 -7.13 0.92
N ILE A 20 -27.95 -8.29 1.51
CA ILE A 20 -26.57 -8.67 1.79
C ILE A 20 -25.70 -8.67 0.52
N PHE A 21 -26.27 -8.97 -0.65
CA PHE A 21 -25.58 -8.86 -1.92
C PHE A 21 -25.09 -7.42 -2.18
N PHE A 22 -25.97 -6.44 -1.92
CA PHE A 22 -25.69 -5.04 -2.17
C PHE A 22 -24.71 -4.46 -1.15
N SER A 23 -24.81 -4.87 0.12
CA SER A 23 -23.92 -4.37 1.17
C SER A 23 -22.52 -5.00 1.18
N GLU A 24 -22.37 -6.24 0.70
CA GLU A 24 -21.11 -7.00 0.82
C GLU A 24 -20.41 -7.29 -0.51
N HIS A 25 -21.15 -7.53 -1.59
CA HIS A 25 -20.58 -8.11 -2.81
C HIS A 25 -20.58 -7.16 -4.01
N LEU A 26 -21.63 -6.33 -4.16
CA LEU A 26 -21.86 -5.54 -5.37
C LEU A 26 -20.66 -4.68 -5.79
N SER A 27 -20.00 -4.02 -4.83
CA SER A 27 -18.92 -3.06 -5.10
C SER A 27 -17.67 -3.70 -5.70
N GLU A 28 -17.47 -4.99 -5.49
CA GLU A 28 -16.31 -5.74 -5.98
C GLU A 28 -16.56 -6.34 -7.37
N LEU A 29 -17.82 -6.41 -7.83
CA LEU A 29 -18.19 -7.05 -9.08
C LEU A 29 -18.01 -6.10 -10.29
N PRO A 30 -17.21 -6.50 -11.30
CA PRO A 30 -17.22 -5.85 -12.60
C PRO A 30 -18.62 -5.89 -13.24
N GLY A 31 -18.98 -4.85 -13.99
CA GLY A 31 -20.33 -4.71 -14.55
C GLY A 31 -20.76 -5.87 -15.44
N ASP A 32 -19.85 -6.49 -16.19
CA ASP A 32 -20.18 -7.67 -16.98
C ASP A 32 -20.39 -8.92 -16.13
N TYR A 33 -19.68 -9.06 -15.01
CA TYR A 33 -19.83 -10.20 -14.10
C TYR A 33 -21.13 -10.09 -13.31
N LEU A 34 -21.53 -8.87 -12.96
CA LEU A 34 -22.85 -8.58 -12.42
C LEU A 34 -23.96 -9.01 -13.38
N LYS A 35 -23.87 -8.66 -14.66
CA LYS A 35 -24.87 -9.09 -15.67
C LYS A 35 -24.97 -10.61 -15.75
N ILE A 36 -23.83 -11.31 -15.72
CA ILE A 36 -23.77 -12.78 -15.71
C ILE A 36 -24.52 -13.30 -14.48
N TYR A 37 -24.17 -12.83 -13.29
CA TYR A 37 -24.74 -13.29 -12.02
C TYR A 37 -26.26 -13.06 -11.95
N LEU A 38 -26.72 -11.84 -12.25
CA LEU A 38 -28.14 -11.50 -12.25
C LEU A 38 -28.95 -12.37 -13.20
N TYR A 39 -28.39 -12.65 -14.39
CA TYR A 39 -29.06 -13.51 -15.36
C TYR A 39 -29.08 -14.98 -14.90
N MET A 40 -28.04 -15.46 -14.24
CA MET A 40 -28.03 -16.79 -13.64
C MET A 40 -29.06 -16.93 -12.52
N ILE A 41 -29.20 -15.93 -11.63
CA ILE A 41 -30.26 -15.93 -10.61
C ILE A 41 -31.63 -16.03 -11.29
N PHE A 42 -31.86 -15.18 -12.31
CA PHE A 42 -33.12 -15.20 -13.06
C PHE A 42 -33.43 -16.57 -13.66
N LEU A 43 -32.46 -17.23 -14.32
CA LEU A 43 -32.66 -18.56 -14.91
C LEU A 43 -32.85 -19.65 -13.87
N SER A 44 -32.12 -19.58 -12.74
CA SER A 44 -32.18 -20.56 -11.66
C SER A 44 -33.58 -20.64 -11.05
N LYS A 45 -34.29 -19.51 -10.96
CA LYS A 45 -35.69 -19.43 -10.50
C LYS A 45 -36.63 -20.35 -11.29
N TYR A 46 -36.35 -20.56 -12.58
CA TYR A 46 -37.18 -21.38 -13.48
C TYR A 46 -36.57 -22.75 -13.77
N GLY A 47 -35.49 -23.14 -13.07
CA GLY A 47 -34.78 -24.40 -13.30
C GLY A 47 -34.29 -24.56 -14.74
N LYS A 48 -33.84 -23.46 -15.37
CA LYS A 48 -33.39 -23.48 -16.77
C LYS A 48 -31.87 -23.61 -16.86
N ASP A 49 -31.44 -24.51 -17.72
CA ASP A 49 -30.04 -24.68 -18.07
C ASP A 49 -29.64 -23.74 -19.20
N ILE A 50 -28.38 -23.29 -19.20
CA ILE A 50 -27.81 -22.51 -20.29
C ILE A 50 -26.35 -22.92 -20.54
N LYS A 51 -26.00 -23.06 -21.83
CA LYS A 51 -24.59 -23.26 -22.23
C LYS A 51 -23.85 -21.93 -22.18
N LEU A 52 -22.57 -21.95 -21.85
CA LEU A 52 -21.74 -20.74 -21.80
C LEU A 52 -21.71 -19.97 -23.14
N THR A 53 -21.79 -20.69 -24.27
CA THR A 53 -21.89 -20.11 -25.62
C THR A 53 -23.19 -19.35 -25.84
N ASP A 54 -24.30 -19.86 -25.29
CA ASP A 54 -25.61 -19.24 -25.42
C ASP A 54 -25.74 -18.05 -24.46
N LEU A 55 -25.15 -18.16 -23.27
CA LEU A 55 -25.01 -17.07 -22.31
C LEU A 55 -24.23 -15.90 -22.92
N SER A 56 -23.11 -16.18 -23.60
CA SER A 56 -22.32 -15.19 -24.33
C SER A 56 -23.15 -14.42 -25.37
N LYS A 57 -23.90 -15.15 -26.21
CA LYS A 57 -24.78 -14.54 -27.23
C LYS A 57 -25.91 -13.74 -26.59
N LYS A 58 -26.54 -14.27 -25.53
CA LYS A 58 -27.71 -13.67 -24.89
C LYS A 58 -27.37 -12.37 -24.16
N LEU A 59 -26.21 -12.32 -23.49
CA LEU A 59 -25.76 -11.15 -22.75
C LEU A 59 -24.91 -10.18 -23.59
N ASN A 60 -24.58 -10.55 -24.82
CA ASN A 60 -23.65 -9.82 -25.68
C ASN A 60 -22.29 -9.60 -25.01
N ILE A 61 -21.76 -10.63 -24.37
CA ILE A 61 -20.47 -10.64 -23.65
C ILE A 61 -19.57 -11.68 -24.31
N PRO A 62 -18.29 -11.39 -24.60
CA PRO A 62 -17.37 -12.36 -25.18
C PRO A 62 -17.25 -13.63 -24.33
N LEU A 63 -17.19 -14.80 -24.97
CA LEU A 63 -17.12 -16.10 -24.28
C LEU A 63 -15.93 -16.18 -23.31
N LYS A 64 -14.80 -15.52 -23.62
CA LYS A 64 -13.66 -15.43 -22.70
C LYS A 64 -14.07 -14.74 -21.39
N THR A 65 -14.67 -13.56 -21.48
CA THR A 65 -15.17 -12.80 -20.33
C THR A 65 -16.24 -13.56 -19.55
N ILE A 66 -17.08 -14.36 -20.22
CA ILE A 66 -18.02 -15.27 -19.54
C ILE A 66 -17.26 -16.29 -18.67
N ASN A 67 -16.26 -16.98 -19.22
CA ASN A 67 -15.48 -17.97 -18.45
C ASN A 67 -14.74 -17.33 -17.27
N ASP A 68 -14.11 -16.19 -17.49
CA ASP A 68 -13.42 -15.43 -16.45
C ASP A 68 -14.41 -14.98 -15.36
N GLY A 69 -15.59 -14.50 -15.75
CA GLY A 69 -16.66 -14.13 -14.83
C GLY A 69 -17.20 -15.30 -14.02
N MET A 70 -17.40 -16.48 -14.63
CA MET A 70 -17.83 -17.68 -13.89
C MET A 70 -16.82 -18.10 -12.83
N LYS A 71 -15.52 -18.05 -13.18
CA LYS A 71 -14.44 -18.34 -12.23
C LYS A 71 -14.42 -17.30 -11.09
N PHE A 72 -14.55 -16.02 -11.41
CA PHE A 72 -14.61 -14.95 -10.42
C PHE A 72 -15.79 -15.14 -9.44
N LEU A 73 -16.99 -15.44 -9.95
CA LEU A 73 -18.18 -15.65 -9.12
C LEU A 73 -18.03 -16.87 -8.20
N GLU A 74 -17.31 -17.91 -8.65
CA GLU A 74 -16.98 -19.07 -7.82
C GLU A 74 -15.96 -18.71 -6.72
N GLU A 75 -14.90 -17.98 -7.07
CA GLU A 75 -13.88 -17.50 -6.11
C GLU A 75 -14.47 -16.58 -5.03
N HIS A 76 -15.51 -15.81 -5.37
CA HIS A 76 -16.20 -14.90 -4.43
C HIS A 76 -17.40 -15.56 -3.73
N HIS A 77 -17.55 -16.88 -3.84
CA HIS A 77 -18.61 -17.65 -3.19
C HIS A 77 -20.03 -17.12 -3.49
N LEU A 78 -20.26 -16.67 -4.73
CA LEU A 78 -21.59 -16.33 -5.24
C LEU A 78 -22.23 -17.53 -5.95
N ILE A 79 -21.41 -18.40 -6.53
CA ILE A 79 -21.82 -19.67 -7.13
C ILE A 79 -20.89 -20.81 -6.70
N THR A 80 -21.38 -22.05 -6.76
CA THR A 80 -20.57 -23.25 -6.55
C THR A 80 -20.71 -24.20 -7.74
N LYS A 81 -19.60 -24.68 -8.27
CA LYS A 81 -19.59 -25.71 -9.32
C LYS A 81 -20.02 -27.08 -8.76
N LYS A 82 -20.93 -27.73 -9.47
CA LYS A 82 -21.34 -29.12 -9.25
C LYS A 82 -20.90 -30.01 -10.40
N THR A 83 -21.05 -31.33 -10.23
CA THR A 83 -20.78 -32.33 -11.26
C THR A 83 -21.51 -32.06 -12.58
N THR A 84 -22.71 -31.49 -12.52
CA THR A 84 -23.56 -31.24 -13.70
C THR A 84 -24.01 -29.79 -13.84
N GLY A 85 -23.27 -28.81 -13.33
CA GLY A 85 -23.62 -27.39 -13.50
C GLY A 85 -23.12 -26.50 -12.37
N TYR A 86 -23.91 -25.50 -12.00
CA TYR A 86 -23.61 -24.54 -10.92
C TYR A 86 -24.84 -24.35 -10.03
N ILE A 87 -24.61 -24.05 -8.77
CA ILE A 87 -25.64 -23.61 -7.82
C ILE A 87 -25.34 -22.19 -7.37
N ILE A 88 -26.37 -21.36 -7.31
CA ILE A 88 -26.32 -20.05 -6.67
C ILE A 88 -26.25 -20.28 -5.16
N ILE A 89 -25.25 -19.69 -4.51
CA ILE A 89 -25.09 -19.82 -3.06
C ILE A 89 -26.17 -18.97 -2.37
N ASP A 90 -26.78 -19.50 -1.31
CA ASP A 90 -27.63 -18.71 -0.42
C ASP A 90 -26.74 -17.79 0.42
N LEU A 91 -26.73 -16.51 0.05
CA LEU A 91 -25.88 -15.51 0.70
C LEU A 91 -26.29 -15.24 2.14
N GLN A 92 -27.57 -15.39 2.48
CA GLN A 92 -28.05 -15.16 3.84
C GLN A 92 -27.61 -16.31 4.74
N GLU A 93 -27.75 -17.55 4.29
CA GLU A 93 -27.27 -18.74 5.00
C GLU A 93 -25.75 -18.72 5.15
N ALA A 94 -25.01 -18.41 4.08
CA ALA A 94 -23.55 -18.31 4.13
C ALA A 94 -23.09 -17.23 5.12
N THR A 95 -23.74 -16.07 5.11
CA THR A 95 -23.45 -14.98 6.07
C THR A 95 -23.78 -15.39 7.49
N LEU A 96 -24.92 -16.05 7.71
CA LEU A 96 -25.32 -16.56 9.02
C LEU A 96 -24.29 -17.58 9.54
N HIS A 97 -23.88 -18.53 8.72
CA HIS A 97 -22.86 -19.51 9.09
C HIS A 97 -21.55 -18.81 9.50
N ASN A 98 -21.12 -17.80 8.74
CA ASN A 98 -19.92 -17.01 9.06
C ASN A 98 -20.06 -16.20 10.36
N LEU A 99 -21.27 -15.76 10.71
CA LEU A 99 -21.55 -15.00 11.94
C LEU A 99 -21.65 -15.86 13.21
N TYR A 100 -22.00 -17.15 13.08
CA TYR A 100 -22.33 -18.01 14.22
C TYR A 100 -21.44 -19.26 14.35
N THR A 101 -20.45 -19.46 13.46
CA THR A 101 -19.42 -20.47 13.71
C THR A 101 -18.56 -20.05 14.91
N PRO A 102 -18.22 -20.97 15.86
CA PRO A 102 -17.74 -20.61 17.19
C PRO A 102 -16.42 -19.84 17.30
N ASN A 103 -15.73 -19.53 16.19
CA ASN A 103 -14.36 -19.06 16.22
C ASN A 103 -14.07 -17.72 15.52
N LEU A 104 -15.03 -17.02 14.86
CA LEU A 104 -14.61 -15.94 13.94
C LEU A 104 -15.40 -14.62 13.90
N THR A 105 -16.52 -14.43 14.59
CA THR A 105 -17.32 -13.20 14.39
C THR A 105 -18.12 -12.76 15.62
N MET A 106 -18.11 -11.45 15.86
CA MET A 106 -18.94 -10.76 16.85
C MET A 106 -20.13 -10.11 16.15
N SER A 107 -21.36 -10.46 16.52
CA SER A 107 -22.57 -9.76 16.07
C SER A 107 -22.72 -8.40 16.78
N LYS A 108 -23.51 -7.48 16.21
CA LYS A 108 -23.86 -6.17 16.82
C LYS A 108 -24.32 -6.31 18.28
N GLU A 109 -25.01 -7.40 18.60
CA GLU A 109 -25.55 -7.72 19.93
C GLU A 109 -24.47 -8.08 20.96
N LYS A 110 -23.35 -8.70 20.56
CA LYS A 110 -22.25 -9.05 21.49
C LYS A 110 -21.36 -7.85 21.84
N ILE A 111 -21.38 -6.79 21.03
CA ILE A 111 -20.53 -5.62 21.25
C ILE A 111 -20.97 -4.83 22.50
N GLU A 112 -22.23 -4.90 22.95
CA GLU A 112 -22.74 -4.03 24.01
C GLU A 112 -22.26 -4.33 25.47
N GLN A 113 -21.55 -5.42 25.75
CA GLN A 113 -21.42 -5.93 27.13
C GLN A 113 -20.24 -5.40 28.00
N THR A 114 -19.56 -4.29 27.68
CA THR A 114 -18.55 -3.70 28.61
C THR A 114 -18.36 -2.18 28.38
N SER A 115 -17.99 -1.40 29.40
CA SER A 115 -17.76 0.07 29.29
C SER A 115 -16.73 0.47 28.22
N LYS A 116 -15.65 -0.32 28.05
CA LYS A 116 -14.69 -0.20 26.93
C LYS A 116 -15.29 -0.50 25.55
N ASN A 117 -16.41 -1.22 25.49
CA ASN A 117 -17.12 -1.42 24.25
C ASN A 117 -18.05 -0.25 23.92
N LYS A 118 -18.42 0.61 24.89
CA LYS A 118 -19.34 1.73 24.63
C LYS A 118 -18.70 2.81 23.75
N SER A 119 -17.43 3.15 23.98
CA SER A 119 -16.70 4.10 23.12
C SER A 119 -16.46 3.53 21.72
N LYS A 120 -16.03 2.26 21.63
CA LYS A 120 -15.88 1.54 20.36
C LYS A 120 -17.21 1.45 19.58
N SER A 121 -18.31 1.16 20.26
CA SER A 121 -19.65 1.10 19.64
C SER A 121 -20.03 2.43 19.01
N LYS A 122 -19.76 3.55 19.70
CA LYS A 122 -20.00 4.90 19.14
C LYS A 122 -19.12 5.18 17.92
N ALA A 123 -17.86 4.75 17.93
CA ALA A 123 -16.98 4.91 16.78
C ALA A 123 -17.48 4.09 15.58
N ILE A 124 -17.89 2.84 15.81
CA ILE A 124 -18.48 1.96 14.79
C ILE A 124 -19.79 2.57 14.25
N GLU A 125 -20.65 3.07 15.12
CA GLU A 125 -21.91 3.73 14.74
C GLU A 125 -21.65 4.99 13.89
N HIS A 126 -20.68 5.81 14.31
CA HIS A 126 -20.26 6.96 13.53
C HIS A 126 -19.75 6.56 12.14
N ILE A 127 -18.88 5.54 12.06
CA ILE A 127 -18.36 5.02 10.78
C ILE A 127 -19.51 4.54 9.89
N ASN A 128 -20.45 3.75 10.43
CA ASN A 128 -21.61 3.25 9.70
C ASN A 128 -22.46 4.41 9.14
N ASN A 129 -22.80 5.38 9.98
CA ASN A 129 -23.68 6.48 9.57
C ASN A 129 -23.00 7.44 8.59
N THR A 130 -21.72 7.74 8.80
CA THR A 130 -20.98 8.72 8.01
C THR A 130 -20.54 8.17 6.66
N TYR A 131 -20.06 6.93 6.61
CA TYR A 131 -19.43 6.38 5.39
C TYR A 131 -20.28 5.33 4.66
N PHE A 132 -21.25 4.72 5.35
CA PHE A 132 -22.10 3.65 4.80
C PHE A 132 -23.59 3.97 4.84
N GLN A 133 -23.96 5.23 5.13
CA GLN A 133 -25.36 5.68 5.16
C GLN A 133 -26.24 4.89 6.14
N GLY A 134 -25.63 4.26 7.16
CA GLY A 134 -26.32 3.42 8.14
C GLY A 134 -26.50 1.95 7.72
N ILE A 135 -26.12 1.58 6.49
CA ILE A 135 -26.30 0.24 5.91
C ILE A 135 -24.94 -0.46 5.69
N MET A 136 -24.04 -0.34 6.67
CA MET A 136 -22.76 -1.05 6.64
C MET A 136 -22.99 -2.56 6.71
N GLY A 137 -22.32 -3.31 5.84
CA GLY A 137 -22.42 -4.76 5.77
C GLY A 137 -21.85 -5.46 7.02
N PRO A 138 -22.33 -6.68 7.37
CA PRO A 138 -21.87 -7.44 8.53
C PRO A 138 -20.36 -7.69 8.60
N SER A 139 -19.67 -7.92 7.47
CA SER A 139 -18.24 -8.25 7.48
C SER A 139 -17.39 -7.09 7.99
N TRP A 140 -17.80 -5.85 7.72
CA TRP A 140 -17.11 -4.66 8.19
C TRP A 140 -17.08 -4.57 9.72
N TYR A 141 -18.14 -4.96 10.41
CA TYR A 141 -18.15 -4.96 11.89
C TYR A 141 -17.11 -5.93 12.45
N ASN A 142 -16.93 -7.08 11.80
CA ASN A 142 -15.92 -8.05 12.18
C ASN A 142 -14.50 -7.50 11.91
N ASP A 143 -14.26 -6.95 10.73
CA ASP A 143 -12.96 -6.39 10.36
C ASP A 143 -12.56 -5.25 11.30
N ILE A 144 -13.49 -4.35 11.63
CA ILE A 144 -13.28 -3.25 12.57
C ILE A 144 -12.95 -3.77 13.98
N ASP A 145 -13.66 -4.79 14.48
CA ASP A 145 -13.36 -5.41 15.77
C ASP A 145 -11.97 -6.08 15.76
N ILE A 146 -11.62 -6.78 14.68
CA ILE A 146 -10.28 -7.35 14.48
C ILE A 146 -9.23 -6.24 14.52
N TRP A 147 -9.42 -5.11 13.85
CA TRP A 147 -8.45 -4.02 13.86
C TRP A 147 -8.32 -3.35 15.24
N PHE A 148 -9.42 -3.18 15.96
CA PHE A 148 -9.40 -2.73 17.35
C PHE A 148 -8.60 -3.66 18.26
N ARG A 149 -8.65 -4.98 18.05
CA ARG A 149 -7.98 -5.97 18.90
C ARG A 149 -6.55 -6.27 18.46
N LYS A 150 -6.34 -6.52 17.17
CA LYS A 150 -5.07 -6.94 16.56
C LYS A 150 -4.08 -5.78 16.50
N TYR A 151 -4.52 -4.59 16.09
CA TYR A 151 -3.65 -3.44 15.93
C TYR A 151 -3.68 -2.49 17.13
N CYS A 152 -4.62 -2.70 18.06
CA CYS A 152 -4.82 -1.86 19.23
C CYS A 152 -5.07 -0.39 18.87
N PHE A 153 -5.76 -0.12 17.76
CA PHE A 153 -6.17 1.23 17.40
C PHE A 153 -7.14 1.79 18.43
N ASP A 154 -6.99 3.07 18.75
CA ASP A 154 -8.02 3.82 19.47
C ASP A 154 -9.20 4.18 18.54
N GLU A 155 -10.25 4.73 19.12
CA GLU A 155 -11.47 5.10 18.39
C GLU A 155 -11.21 6.19 17.33
N GLN A 156 -10.30 7.14 17.62
CA GLN A 156 -10.02 8.25 16.71
C GLN A 156 -9.21 7.79 15.51
N VAL A 157 -8.23 6.90 15.71
CA VAL A 157 -7.45 6.25 14.66
C VAL A 157 -8.37 5.41 13.78
N MET A 158 -9.31 4.68 14.36
CA MET A 158 -10.29 3.92 13.57
C MET A 158 -11.14 4.84 12.67
N ILE A 159 -11.67 5.94 13.22
CA ILE A 159 -12.45 6.91 12.44
C ILE A 159 -11.58 7.54 11.35
N ALA A 160 -10.35 7.93 11.68
CA ALA A 160 -9.41 8.53 10.74
C ALA A 160 -9.00 7.58 9.61
N LEU A 161 -8.92 6.27 9.88
CA LEU A 161 -8.65 5.25 8.86
C LEU A 161 -9.74 5.25 7.78
N PHE A 162 -11.00 5.25 8.19
CA PHE A 162 -12.13 5.30 7.26
C PHE A 162 -12.22 6.66 6.56
N ASP A 163 -11.99 7.77 7.27
CA ASP A 163 -11.93 9.11 6.69
C ASP A 163 -10.87 9.22 5.59
N TYR A 164 -9.66 8.69 5.86
CA TYR A 164 -8.56 8.66 4.90
C TYR A 164 -8.91 7.89 3.63
N CYS A 165 -9.50 6.69 3.79
CA CYS A 165 -9.88 5.84 2.66
C CYS A 165 -11.05 6.45 1.86
N TYR A 166 -12.01 7.06 2.55
CA TYR A 166 -13.14 7.76 1.95
C TYR A 166 -12.71 8.96 1.11
N LYS A 167 -11.82 9.83 1.65
CA LYS A 167 -11.29 11.00 0.92
C LYS A 167 -10.51 10.63 -0.34
N ARG A 168 -10.05 9.39 -0.46
CA ARG A 168 -9.36 8.85 -1.63
C ARG A 168 -10.28 8.08 -2.59
N SER A 169 -11.58 8.08 -2.33
CA SER A 169 -12.57 7.29 -3.09
C SER A 169 -12.23 5.79 -3.14
N ALA A 170 -11.61 5.27 -2.08
CA ALA A 170 -11.10 3.90 -2.01
C ALA A 170 -11.63 3.17 -0.76
N LEU A 171 -12.94 3.20 -0.54
CA LEU A 171 -13.60 2.58 0.61
C LEU A 171 -14.03 1.13 0.33
N HIS A 172 -13.10 0.29 -0.09
CA HIS A 172 -13.31 -1.16 -0.24
C HIS A 172 -12.41 -1.92 0.73
N ARG A 173 -12.85 -3.10 1.18
CA ARG A 173 -12.27 -3.83 2.32
C ARG A 173 -10.76 -4.06 2.18
N ASN A 174 -10.30 -4.51 1.02
CA ASN A 174 -8.88 -4.80 0.76
C ASN A 174 -7.98 -3.56 0.89
N TYR A 175 -8.44 -2.40 0.43
CA TYR A 175 -7.67 -1.17 0.56
C TYR A 175 -7.62 -0.68 2.00
N VAL A 176 -8.77 -0.67 2.70
CA VAL A 176 -8.82 -0.27 4.11
C VAL A 176 -7.93 -1.18 4.96
N GLN A 177 -7.96 -2.50 4.71
CA GLN A 177 -7.05 -3.47 5.35
C GLN A 177 -5.58 -3.11 5.10
N THR A 178 -5.20 -2.80 3.86
CA THR A 178 -3.81 -2.44 3.50
C THR A 178 -3.36 -1.18 4.23
N VAL A 179 -4.22 -0.17 4.33
CA VAL A 179 -3.92 1.08 5.06
C VAL A 179 -3.81 0.80 6.57
N ALA A 180 -4.70 -0.02 7.13
CA ALA A 180 -4.64 -0.43 8.52
C ALA A 180 -3.33 -1.17 8.84
N GLU A 181 -2.91 -2.11 7.98
CA GLU A 181 -1.63 -2.82 8.11
C GLU A 181 -0.43 -1.89 8.03
N ALA A 182 -0.47 -0.90 7.12
CA ALA A 182 0.58 0.10 7.02
C ALA A 182 0.69 0.95 8.29
N TRP A 183 -0.43 1.41 8.85
CA TRP A 183 -0.45 2.19 10.09
C TRP A 183 0.03 1.36 11.29
N ALA A 184 -0.44 0.12 11.40
CA ALA A 184 -0.01 -0.80 12.44
C ALA A 184 1.49 -1.11 12.35
N SER A 185 2.04 -1.29 11.14
CA SER A 185 3.47 -1.52 10.91
C SER A 185 4.32 -0.31 11.31
N ASN A 186 3.77 0.90 11.20
CA ASN A 186 4.37 2.15 11.70
C ASN A 186 4.05 2.41 13.18
N LYS A 187 3.53 1.41 13.91
CA LYS A 187 3.22 1.45 15.34
C LYS A 187 2.19 2.52 15.73
N VAL A 188 1.36 2.95 14.79
CA VAL A 188 0.26 3.89 15.05
C VAL A 188 -0.82 3.18 15.86
N LYS A 189 -1.15 3.72 17.04
CA LYS A 189 -2.25 3.22 17.89
C LYS A 189 -3.16 4.32 18.36
N THR A 190 -2.60 5.49 18.64
CA THR A 190 -3.31 6.65 19.17
C THR A 190 -3.34 7.80 18.18
N TRP A 191 -4.23 8.78 18.41
CA TRP A 191 -4.24 10.02 17.63
C TRP A 191 -2.87 10.72 17.57
N ASN A 192 -2.12 10.73 18.67
CA ASN A 192 -0.80 11.36 18.71
C ASN A 192 0.22 10.60 17.84
N ASP A 193 0.15 9.27 17.80
CA ASP A 193 0.99 8.47 16.91
C ASP A 193 0.63 8.73 15.44
N LEU A 194 -0.67 8.86 15.15
CA LEU A 194 -1.15 9.14 13.80
C LEU A 194 -0.73 10.54 13.32
N ASP A 195 -0.82 11.54 14.19
CA ASP A 195 -0.33 12.89 13.88
C ASP A 195 1.18 12.88 13.61
N THR A 196 1.96 12.19 14.47
CA THR A 196 3.41 12.01 14.26
C THR A 196 3.71 11.33 12.92
N TYR A 197 2.96 10.28 12.60
CA TYR A 197 3.09 9.56 11.32
C TYR A 197 2.80 10.48 10.13
N TYR A 198 1.74 11.28 10.18
CA TYR A 198 1.43 12.23 9.11
C TYR A 198 2.47 13.34 8.98
N GLN A 199 3.00 13.87 10.09
CA GLN A 199 4.09 14.85 10.06
C GLN A 199 5.35 14.25 9.40
N GLN A 200 5.70 13.01 9.73
CA GLN A 200 6.82 12.30 9.09
C GLN A 200 6.58 12.13 7.59
N GLN A 201 5.41 11.65 7.17
CA GLN A 201 5.07 11.52 5.76
C GLN A 201 5.10 12.86 5.00
N GLU A 202 4.58 13.93 5.60
CA GLU A 202 4.58 15.25 4.99
C GLU A 202 6.02 15.77 4.81
N SER A 203 6.87 15.59 5.82
CA SER A 203 8.29 15.97 5.76
C SER A 203 9.04 15.21 4.66
N LEU A 204 8.82 13.89 4.56
CA LEU A 204 9.38 13.03 3.53
C LEU A 204 8.91 13.47 2.13
N ASN A 205 7.63 13.76 1.98
CA ASN A 205 7.06 14.24 0.72
C ASN A 205 7.61 15.61 0.31
N LYS A 206 7.84 16.52 1.26
CA LYS A 206 8.52 17.81 1.00
C LYS A 206 9.94 17.59 0.49
N ILE A 207 10.69 16.67 1.10
CA ILE A 207 12.05 16.31 0.67
C ILE A 207 12.03 15.68 -0.73
N LYS A 208 11.17 14.68 -0.97
CA LYS A 208 11.00 14.04 -2.29
C LYS A 208 10.69 15.08 -3.38
N LYS A 209 9.74 15.99 -3.15
CA LYS A 209 9.40 17.08 -4.08
C LYS A 209 10.57 18.03 -4.32
N SER A 210 11.32 18.37 -3.27
CA SER A 210 12.52 19.23 -3.39
C SER A 210 13.61 18.57 -4.23
N ILE A 211 13.88 17.28 -4.00
CA ILE A 211 14.84 16.48 -4.77
C ILE A 211 14.39 16.38 -6.24
N ALA A 212 13.12 16.05 -6.48
CA ALA A 212 12.55 15.97 -7.82
C ALA A 212 12.71 17.29 -8.59
N LYS A 213 12.39 18.42 -7.95
CA LYS A 213 12.56 19.76 -8.53
C LYS A 213 14.02 20.07 -8.86
N LYS A 214 14.96 19.76 -7.96
CA LYS A 214 16.41 19.98 -8.18
C LYS A 214 16.98 19.10 -9.29
N LEU A 215 16.41 17.91 -9.50
CA LEU A 215 16.77 17.01 -10.59
C LEU A 215 16.02 17.30 -11.90
N GLY A 216 15.14 18.31 -11.93
CA GLY A 216 14.32 18.64 -13.11
C GLY A 216 13.21 17.64 -13.42
N LYS A 217 12.86 16.75 -12.48
CA LYS A 217 11.82 15.73 -12.62
C LYS A 217 10.46 16.27 -12.20
N TYR A 218 9.89 17.17 -13.01
CA TYR A 218 8.60 17.80 -12.72
C TYR A 218 7.41 16.82 -12.79
N ASN A 219 7.56 15.71 -13.50
CA ASN A 219 6.54 14.64 -13.58
C ASN A 219 6.53 13.72 -12.34
N GLY A 220 7.37 13.98 -11.34
CA GLY A 220 7.51 13.15 -10.15
C GLY A 220 8.64 12.13 -10.24
N LEU A 221 8.85 11.41 -9.14
CA LEU A 221 9.84 10.34 -9.02
C LEU A 221 9.17 8.99 -9.25
N THR A 222 9.94 8.01 -9.73
CA THR A 222 9.44 6.62 -9.77
C THR A 222 9.45 6.03 -8.35
N GLN A 223 8.67 4.96 -8.12
CA GLN A 223 8.65 4.27 -6.83
C GLN A 223 10.04 3.79 -6.39
N TYR A 224 10.86 3.31 -7.33
CA TYR A 224 12.24 2.89 -7.06
C TYR A 224 13.13 4.08 -6.67
N GLU A 225 12.91 5.26 -7.25
CA GLU A 225 13.64 6.48 -6.91
C GLU A 225 13.25 7.02 -5.54
N GLU A 226 11.97 6.93 -5.20
CA GLU A 226 11.48 7.27 -3.86
C GLU A 226 12.06 6.36 -2.78
N ALA A 227 12.23 5.06 -3.06
CA ALA A 227 12.81 4.11 -2.13
C ALA A 227 14.26 4.46 -1.74
N TYR A 228 15.07 4.97 -2.68
CA TYR A 228 16.41 5.46 -2.35
C TYR A 228 16.34 6.64 -1.36
N ILE A 229 15.45 7.60 -1.61
CA ILE A 229 15.28 8.78 -0.74
C ILE A 229 14.80 8.37 0.65
N GLU A 230 13.85 7.45 0.72
CA GLU A 230 13.38 6.88 1.98
C GLU A 230 14.51 6.21 2.76
N ASN A 231 15.35 5.42 2.09
CA ASN A 231 16.52 4.81 2.72
C ASN A 231 17.50 5.87 3.28
N TRP A 232 17.77 6.95 2.54
CA TRP A 232 18.68 8.01 3.01
C TRP A 232 18.14 8.73 4.25
N ILE A 233 16.84 8.96 4.32
CA ILE A 233 16.24 9.72 5.44
C ILE A 233 15.98 8.79 6.64
N LEU A 234 15.37 7.64 6.41
CA LEU A 234 14.89 6.75 7.47
C LEU A 234 16.01 5.86 8.02
N ASN A 235 16.85 5.29 7.15
CA ASN A 235 17.89 4.35 7.58
C ASN A 235 19.22 5.06 7.85
N PHE A 236 19.64 5.99 6.98
CA PHE A 236 20.90 6.73 7.19
C PHE A 236 20.74 7.95 8.11
N GLY A 237 19.51 8.42 8.33
CA GLY A 237 19.23 9.57 9.20
C GLY A 237 19.68 10.91 8.61
N TYR A 238 19.78 11.01 7.27
CA TYR A 238 20.26 12.22 6.62
C TYR A 238 19.15 13.24 6.38
N ASP A 239 19.48 14.49 6.67
CA ASP A 239 18.62 15.63 6.41
C ASP A 239 18.74 16.11 4.95
N MET A 240 17.88 17.06 4.58
CA MET A 240 17.91 17.67 3.25
C MET A 240 19.26 18.32 2.94
N ASN A 241 19.96 18.88 3.93
CA ASN A 241 21.22 19.60 3.72
C ASN A 241 22.32 18.65 3.22
N ILE A 242 22.42 17.46 3.81
CA ILE A 242 23.37 16.42 3.38
C ILE A 242 23.04 15.95 1.96
N ILE A 243 21.76 15.68 1.68
CA ILE A 243 21.30 15.24 0.37
C ILE A 243 21.58 16.32 -0.70
N GLU A 244 21.43 17.60 -0.36
CA GLU A 244 21.77 18.71 -1.25
C GLU A 244 23.25 18.75 -1.64
N ILE A 245 24.17 18.40 -0.73
CA ILE A 245 25.59 18.31 -1.04
C ILE A 245 25.83 17.21 -2.07
N ALA A 246 25.14 16.07 -1.95
CA ALA A 246 25.23 14.99 -2.94
C ALA A 246 24.69 15.43 -4.30
N LEU A 247 23.52 16.08 -4.33
CA LEU A 247 22.92 16.61 -5.54
C LEU A 247 23.79 17.68 -6.23
N LYS A 248 24.45 18.57 -5.48
CA LYS A 248 25.39 19.53 -6.09
C LYS A 248 26.55 18.83 -6.80
N ARG A 249 27.02 17.70 -6.25
CA ARG A 249 28.13 16.93 -6.82
C ARG A 249 27.74 16.20 -8.11
N THR A 250 26.45 15.97 -8.35
CA THR A 250 26.02 15.38 -9.62
C THR A 250 26.16 16.31 -10.81
N THR A 251 26.22 17.63 -10.60
CA THR A 251 26.41 18.61 -11.68
C THR A 251 27.73 18.43 -12.45
N PHE A 252 28.71 17.75 -11.86
CA PHE A 252 29.99 17.43 -12.52
C PHE A 252 29.90 16.25 -13.50
N LYS A 253 28.75 15.58 -13.62
CA LYS A 253 28.54 14.44 -14.51
C LYS A 253 27.37 14.73 -15.47
N GLN A 254 27.55 14.44 -16.76
CA GLN A 254 26.44 14.47 -17.70
C GLN A 254 25.45 13.35 -17.35
N ASN A 255 24.17 13.69 -17.14
CA ASN A 255 23.07 12.77 -16.82
C ASN A 255 23.28 11.87 -15.59
N PRO A 256 23.27 12.44 -14.37
CA PRO A 256 23.40 11.66 -13.15
C PRO A 256 22.18 10.75 -12.91
N THR A 257 22.45 9.49 -12.58
CA THR A 257 21.43 8.51 -12.20
C THR A 257 21.22 8.50 -10.68
N PHE A 258 20.05 8.06 -10.22
CA PHE A 258 19.77 7.86 -8.79
C PHE A 258 20.76 6.90 -8.15
N GLU A 259 21.17 5.87 -8.87
CA GLU A 259 22.21 4.92 -8.44
C GLU A 259 23.55 5.63 -8.18
N TYR A 260 23.95 6.60 -9.01
CA TYR A 260 25.16 7.37 -8.78
C TYR A 260 25.06 8.25 -7.51
N ILE A 261 23.89 8.87 -7.28
CA ILE A 261 23.63 9.64 -6.06
C ILE A 261 23.69 8.73 -4.83
N ASN A 262 23.04 7.57 -4.92
CA ASN A 262 23.01 6.59 -3.85
C ASN A 262 24.42 6.13 -3.46
N ASN A 263 25.29 5.85 -4.43
CA ASN A 263 26.67 5.46 -4.16
C ASN A 263 27.49 6.55 -3.45
N ILE A 264 27.27 7.83 -3.77
CA ILE A 264 27.90 8.95 -3.06
C ILE A 264 27.43 8.99 -1.61
N ILE A 265 26.10 8.92 -1.39
CA ILE A 265 25.50 9.01 -0.07
C ILE A 265 25.87 7.80 0.80
N THR A 266 25.93 6.61 0.20
CA THR A 266 26.33 5.37 0.86
C THR A 266 27.82 5.41 1.27
N ASP A 267 28.73 5.91 0.43
CA ASP A 267 30.16 6.12 0.81
C ASP A 267 30.31 7.06 2.01
N TRP A 268 29.43 8.05 2.16
CA TRP A 268 29.44 8.91 3.35
C TRP A 268 28.91 8.21 4.60
N HIS A 269 27.85 7.42 4.44
CA HIS A 269 27.26 6.65 5.52
C HIS A 269 28.22 5.58 6.04
N ASP A 270 28.87 4.82 5.15
CA ASP A 270 29.84 3.78 5.50
C ASP A 270 31.07 4.35 6.23
N ARG A 271 31.36 5.64 6.03
CA ARG A 271 32.42 6.39 6.72
C ARG A 271 31.93 7.10 7.98
N ASN A 272 30.67 6.90 8.38
CA ASN A 272 30.02 7.54 9.52
C ASN A 272 30.04 9.09 9.49
N LEU A 273 29.98 9.70 8.30
CA LEU A 273 29.92 11.16 8.17
C LEU A 273 28.48 11.62 8.34
N LYS A 274 28.15 12.20 9.51
CA LYS A 274 26.76 12.51 9.89
C LYS A 274 26.42 13.99 9.79
N THR A 275 27.41 14.86 9.62
CA THR A 275 27.19 16.31 9.57
C THR A 275 27.57 16.91 8.21
N PRO A 276 26.89 17.98 7.76
CA PRO A 276 27.27 18.70 6.55
C PRO A 276 28.74 19.17 6.56
N SER A 277 29.26 19.58 7.73
CA SER A 277 30.64 20.06 7.88
C SER A 277 31.68 18.95 7.73
N GLU A 278 31.41 17.75 8.27
CA GLU A 278 32.30 16.59 8.08
C GLU A 278 32.37 16.18 6.61
N ILE A 279 31.22 16.20 5.93
CA ILE A 279 31.14 15.87 4.51
C ILE A 279 31.89 16.90 3.67
N THR A 280 31.75 18.19 3.92
CA THR A 280 32.50 19.22 3.18
C THR A 280 34.00 19.11 3.42
N ALA A 281 34.43 18.92 4.67
CA ALA A 281 35.84 18.70 5.01
C ALA A 281 36.41 17.46 4.30
N PHE A 282 35.67 16.35 4.30
CA PHE A 282 36.05 15.13 3.58
C PHE A 282 36.18 15.37 2.07
N ILE A 283 35.25 16.11 1.48
CA ILE A 283 35.30 16.47 0.05
C ILE A 283 36.55 17.31 -0.26
N GLU A 284 36.89 18.29 0.60
CA GLU A 284 38.09 19.09 0.44
C GLU A 284 39.37 18.27 0.59
N GLN A 285 39.43 17.38 1.57
CA GLN A 285 40.55 16.46 1.76
C GLN A 285 40.78 15.60 0.51
N ARG A 286 39.71 15.01 -0.04
CA ARG A 286 39.78 14.22 -1.28
C ARG A 286 40.26 15.04 -2.47
N LYS A 287 39.79 16.29 -2.61
CA LYS A 287 40.26 17.21 -3.68
C LYS A 287 41.75 17.53 -3.56
N LYS A 288 42.29 17.66 -2.34
CA LYS A 288 43.72 17.85 -2.10
C LYS A 288 44.51 16.60 -2.49
N GLN A 289 44.08 15.42 -2.02
CA GLN A 289 44.69 14.14 -2.39
C GLN A 289 44.71 13.89 -3.90
N ASP A 290 43.62 14.20 -4.62
CA ASP A 290 43.57 14.05 -6.08
C ASP A 290 44.55 14.99 -6.81
N LYS A 291 44.72 16.22 -6.32
CA LYS A 291 45.71 17.17 -6.85
C LYS A 291 47.13 16.65 -6.59
N ASP A 292 47.42 16.22 -5.38
CA ASP A 292 48.74 15.73 -4.98
C ASP A 292 49.10 14.45 -5.77
N THR A 293 48.13 13.56 -5.97
CA THR A 293 48.31 12.34 -6.80
C THR A 293 48.56 12.68 -8.27
N LYS A 294 47.85 13.67 -8.84
CA LYS A 294 48.09 14.13 -10.22
C LYS A 294 49.48 14.75 -10.37
N VAL A 295 49.92 15.57 -9.42
CA VAL A 295 51.26 16.18 -9.39
C VAL A 295 52.35 15.11 -9.27
N LEU A 296 52.13 14.07 -8.44
CA LEU A 296 53.04 12.94 -8.39
C LEU A 296 53.14 12.22 -9.74
N LYS A 297 52.00 11.91 -10.39
CA LYS A 297 52.00 11.24 -11.70
C LYS A 297 52.74 12.03 -12.78
N THR A 298 52.60 13.35 -12.83
CA THR A 298 53.37 14.19 -13.77
C THR A 298 54.85 14.30 -13.41
N THR A 299 55.20 14.24 -12.13
CA THR A 299 56.61 14.27 -11.67
C THR A 299 57.32 12.95 -11.97
N VAL A 300 56.62 11.81 -11.85
CA VAL A 300 57.15 10.47 -12.13
C VAL A 300 57.31 10.19 -13.63
N ASN A 301 56.50 10.83 -14.49
CA ASN A 301 56.59 10.72 -15.96
C ASN A 301 57.70 11.60 -16.60
N LYS A 302 58.42 12.44 -15.84
CA LYS A 302 59.59 13.16 -16.38
C LYS A 302 60.78 12.19 -16.49
N ALA A 303 61.38 12.15 -17.68
CA ALA A 303 62.15 11.06 -18.26
C ALA A 303 63.53 10.70 -17.66
N ASN A 304 63.87 11.10 -16.43
CA ASN A 304 65.17 10.76 -15.81
C ASN A 304 65.02 10.11 -14.44
N TYR A 305 65.54 8.88 -14.33
CA TYR A 305 65.45 8.01 -13.16
C TYR A 305 66.10 8.61 -11.91
N GLU A 306 67.12 9.46 -12.08
CA GLU A 306 67.92 10.03 -10.97
C GLU A 306 67.31 11.30 -10.33
N GLN A 307 66.21 11.85 -10.85
CA GLN A 307 65.60 13.10 -10.33
C GLN A 307 64.32 12.90 -9.51
N ARG A 308 63.94 11.66 -9.18
CA ARG A 308 62.74 11.37 -8.39
C ARG A 308 62.99 11.65 -6.90
N LYS A 309 62.80 12.91 -6.47
CA LYS A 309 62.69 13.27 -5.05
C LYS A 309 61.22 13.23 -4.63
N TYR A 310 60.90 12.41 -3.64
CA TYR A 310 59.58 12.36 -3.01
C TYR A 310 59.63 13.17 -1.72
N SER A 311 58.77 14.19 -1.57
CA SER A 311 58.79 15.08 -0.40
C SER A 311 57.88 14.63 0.75
N ASN A 312 56.82 13.86 0.49
CA ASN A 312 56.03 13.13 1.49
C ASN A 312 54.99 12.25 0.74
N LEU A 313 54.83 10.97 1.13
CA LEU A 313 53.85 10.02 0.55
C LEU A 313 52.65 9.73 1.46
N ASP A 314 52.57 10.37 2.63
CA ASP A 314 51.51 10.14 3.63
C ASP A 314 50.10 10.36 3.07
N PHE A 315 49.96 11.23 2.06
CA PHE A 315 48.68 11.51 1.41
C PHE A 315 48.10 10.30 0.65
N LEU A 316 48.90 9.27 0.33
CA LEU A 316 48.45 8.04 -0.35
C LEU A 316 47.75 7.06 0.60
N TYR A 317 47.92 7.21 1.91
CA TYR A 317 47.29 6.35 2.91
C TYR A 317 46.01 7.02 3.41
N ALA A 318 44.87 6.56 2.89
CA ALA A 318 43.54 7.10 3.19
C ALA A 318 43.03 6.87 4.63
N ASN A 319 43.85 6.28 5.51
CA ASN A 319 43.48 5.89 6.88
C ASN A 319 44.29 6.57 7.99
N ASN A 320 44.95 7.69 7.73
CA ASN A 320 45.53 8.50 8.80
C ASN A 320 44.43 9.29 9.52
N ILE A 321 43.55 8.56 10.21
CA ILE A 321 42.84 9.10 11.37
C ILE A 321 43.93 9.27 12.41
N GLU A 322 44.33 10.51 12.67
CA GLU A 322 45.05 10.83 13.89
C GLU A 322 44.25 10.24 15.05
N LYS A 323 44.76 9.15 15.64
CA LYS A 323 44.38 8.77 16.99
C LYS A 323 44.76 9.96 17.85
N LYS A 324 43.77 10.81 18.17
CA LYS A 324 43.90 11.78 19.25
C LYS A 324 44.18 10.99 20.53
N GLY A 325 45.45 10.92 20.89
CA GLY A 325 45.90 10.48 22.19
C GLY A 325 45.67 11.59 23.20
N ASN A 326 44.65 11.39 24.04
CA ASN A 326 44.63 11.45 25.51
C ASN A 326 43.23 11.80 26.00
#